data_AF-A0A918T6W1-F1
#
_entry.id   AF-A0A918T6W1-F1
#
_cell.length_a   1.000
_cell.length_b   1.000
_cell.length_c   1.000
_cell.angle_alpha   90.00
_cell.angle_beta   90.00
_cell.angle_gamma   90.00
#
_symmetry.space_group_name_H-M   'P 1'
#
loop_
_entity.id
_entity.type
_entity.pdbx_description
1 polymer ?
#
loop_
_entity_poly.entity_id
_entity_poly.type
_entity_poly.pdbx_seq_one_letter_code
_entity_poly.pdbx_strand_id
1 'polypeptide(L)'
;MRSTRPLRAILAAVTTVVAAAGLTALGGGSAQAATPLPNRVFAPYFEAWTGESPAALSAQSGAKHLTMAFLQTATKGSCTPYWNGDTGMPISSAVFGADIKTMQARGGDVIPSFGGYTADTTGTEIADSCTDVNQIADAYEKVLTTYDVTRLDMDIEVDALDNSAGVDRRNKAIKVLQDRAAASGRTLEISYTLPTTPNGLAASGLALLKNAVSNGARVDVVNMMTFDYYDNAAHDMAKDTQTAGQGLYNQLAKLYPAKTPAQLWGMVGITEMIGVDDFGPAETFTLANARTVYDWAVSKGINTLSFWALQRDNGGCPGGAAADNCSGIAQNTWDFSHIFAPFTGGTTAPADDFSVAAAPAAGTVTAGSAATATVSTAVTAGAAQSVSLSAAGLPAGVTASFSPASVTAGGSATLTLTTSASAVSGTYPITVTAAGPSAAHTATYTLTITGGNGSQCTAAPWAKTTTYTGGQTVSHQGHHWKAKWWTLGEEPGTTGQWGVWQDLGAC
;
A
#
# COMPACT_ATOMS: atom_id res chain seq x y z
N MET A 1 6.86 74.89 47.95
CA MET A 1 6.27 74.63 49.28
C MET A 1 5.57 73.26 49.27
N ARG A 2 5.04 72.79 50.42
CA ARG A 2 4.31 71.51 50.62
C ARG A 2 3.29 71.25 49.49
N SER A 3 3.21 70.09 48.83
CA SER A 3 2.94 68.72 49.31
C SER A 3 1.52 68.50 49.85
N THR A 4 0.71 67.69 49.15
CA THR A 4 -0.02 66.51 49.69
C THR A 4 -0.75 65.72 48.57
N ARG A 5 -0.76 64.37 48.68
CA ARG A 5 -1.79 63.44 48.13
C ARG A 5 -2.66 62.98 49.32
N PRO A 6 -3.92 62.51 49.17
CA PRO A 6 -4.11 61.04 49.00
C PRO A 6 -5.42 60.51 48.32
N LEU A 7 -5.28 59.34 47.68
CA LEU A 7 -6.14 58.12 47.69
C LEU A 7 -7.68 58.14 47.44
N ARG A 8 -8.06 57.29 46.45
CA ARG A 8 -9.26 56.41 46.35
C ARG A 8 -10.65 57.06 46.17
N ALA A 9 -11.68 56.39 45.63
CA ALA A 9 -11.88 55.36 44.57
C ALA A 9 -13.33 54.84 44.69
N ILE A 10 -14.06 54.57 43.60
CA ILE A 10 -15.25 53.68 43.60
C ILE A 10 -15.64 53.21 42.18
N LEU A 11 -16.32 52.06 42.15
CA LEU A 11 -16.86 51.31 41.01
C LEU A 11 -17.75 52.10 40.03
N ALA A 12 -17.75 51.66 38.77
CA ALA A 12 -18.84 51.80 37.80
C ALA A 12 -18.92 50.50 36.95
N ALA A 13 -20.09 50.16 36.38
CA ALA A 13 -20.40 48.79 35.96
C ALA A 13 -20.69 48.59 34.46
N VAL A 14 -20.18 47.47 33.92
CA VAL A 14 -20.88 46.48 33.06
C VAL A 14 -21.66 46.99 31.83
N THR A 15 -21.07 46.78 30.64
CA THR A 15 -21.63 46.36 29.31
C THR A 15 -23.06 46.76 28.89
N THR A 16 -23.36 47.10 27.62
CA THR A 16 -22.65 46.91 26.32
C THR A 16 -22.92 48.12 25.38
N VAL A 17 -22.91 48.15 24.03
CA VAL A 17 -22.95 47.13 22.94
C VAL A 17 -22.19 47.58 21.67
N VAL A 18 -22.16 46.70 20.68
CA VAL A 18 -21.51 46.75 19.36
C VAL A 18 -21.86 47.96 18.47
N ALA A 19 -20.83 48.57 17.88
CA ALA A 19 -20.78 48.93 16.44
C ALA A 19 -19.35 49.31 15.99
N ALA A 20 -18.55 48.34 15.55
CA ALA A 20 -17.24 48.59 14.94
C ALA A 20 -16.91 47.51 13.89
N ALA A 21 -17.11 47.83 12.61
CA ALA A 21 -16.73 47.01 11.47
C ALA A 21 -15.88 47.85 10.51
N GLY A 22 -14.84 47.27 9.91
CA GLY A 22 -14.08 47.94 8.84
C GLY A 22 -12.58 48.13 9.03
N LEU A 23 -11.87 47.32 9.84
CA LEU A 23 -10.42 47.11 9.64
C LEU A 23 -9.92 45.77 10.22
N THR A 24 -10.41 44.65 9.70
CA THR A 24 -9.80 43.33 9.95
C THR A 24 -8.46 43.24 9.24
N ALA A 25 -7.40 42.93 9.99
CA ALA A 25 -6.04 42.88 9.46
C ALA A 25 -5.89 41.89 8.29
N LEU A 26 -5.03 42.24 7.33
CA LEU A 26 -4.35 41.26 6.48
C LEU A 26 -3.37 40.48 7.37
N GLY A 27 -3.91 39.52 8.12
CA GLY A 27 -3.12 38.57 8.87
C GLY A 27 -2.32 37.73 7.89
N GLY A 28 -1.01 37.98 7.81
CA GLY A 28 -0.10 37.06 7.15
C GLY A 28 -0.20 35.73 7.88
N GLY A 29 -0.85 34.74 7.26
CA GLY A 29 -0.87 33.38 7.79
C GLY A 29 0.56 32.91 7.91
N SER A 30 0.99 32.59 9.14
CA SER A 30 2.23 31.86 9.36
C SER A 30 2.14 30.60 8.51
N ALA A 31 3.03 30.47 7.51
CA ALA A 31 3.06 29.30 6.65
C ALA A 31 3.10 28.06 7.54
N GLN A 32 2.11 27.18 7.38
CA GLN A 32 2.09 25.91 8.09
C GLN A 32 3.38 25.19 7.69
N ALA A 33 4.28 24.92 8.63
CA ALA A 33 5.51 24.21 8.28
C ALA A 33 5.14 22.81 7.78
N ALA A 34 5.73 22.42 6.64
CA ALA A 34 5.59 21.10 6.04
C ALA A 34 5.61 19.98 7.09
N THR A 35 4.66 19.05 7.00
CA THR A 35 4.51 17.97 7.97
C THR A 35 5.76 17.10 7.98
N PRO A 36 6.50 16.97 9.10
CA PRO A 36 7.68 16.13 9.15
C PRO A 36 7.34 14.67 8.84
N LEU A 37 8.16 14.04 7.99
CA LEU A 37 8.04 12.61 7.72
C LEU A 37 8.14 11.78 9.01
N PRO A 38 7.45 10.63 9.11
CA PRO A 38 7.59 9.74 10.24
C PRO A 38 9.01 9.17 10.35
N ASN A 39 9.50 8.97 11.59
CA ASN A 39 10.83 8.38 11.89
C ASN A 39 11.09 7.01 11.22
N ARG A 40 10.03 6.33 10.77
CA ARG A 40 10.07 5.15 9.89
C ARG A 40 9.03 5.32 8.80
N VAL A 41 9.45 5.30 7.54
CA VAL A 41 8.60 5.60 6.38
C VAL A 41 8.74 4.54 5.29
N PHE A 42 7.60 4.13 4.70
CA PHE A 42 7.58 3.45 3.41
C PHE A 42 7.27 4.47 2.32
N ALA A 43 8.18 4.62 1.36
CA ALA A 43 8.07 5.57 0.25
C ALA A 43 8.65 4.98 -1.05
N PRO A 44 7.93 4.06 -1.72
CA PRO A 44 8.41 3.43 -2.96
C PRO A 44 8.56 4.48 -4.06
N TYR A 45 9.38 4.15 -5.06
CA TYR A 45 9.59 5.05 -6.20
C TYR A 45 8.35 5.17 -7.06
N PHE A 46 8.09 6.36 -7.58
CA PHE A 46 7.03 6.65 -8.55
C PHE A 46 7.66 7.25 -9.81
N GLU A 47 7.40 6.62 -10.94
CA GLU A 47 7.92 7.01 -12.25
C GLU A 47 7.15 8.22 -12.80
N ALA A 48 7.74 9.43 -12.71
CA ALA A 48 7.06 10.67 -13.05
C ALA A 48 6.75 10.83 -14.55
N TRP A 49 7.38 10.05 -15.44
CA TRP A 49 7.21 10.14 -16.89
C TRP A 49 6.00 9.38 -17.45
N THR A 50 5.32 8.57 -16.63
CA THR A 50 4.19 7.70 -17.05
C THR A 50 2.92 8.48 -17.37
N GLY A 51 2.79 9.71 -16.87
CA GLY A 51 1.58 10.53 -16.98
C GLY A 51 0.47 10.14 -15.99
N GLU A 52 0.74 9.21 -15.07
CA GLU A 52 -0.21 8.81 -14.03
C GLU A 52 -0.32 9.84 -12.90
N SER A 53 -1.40 9.74 -12.10
CA SER A 53 -1.58 10.55 -10.89
C SER A 53 -0.93 9.84 -9.69
N PRO A 54 0.12 10.41 -9.05
CA PRO A 54 0.71 9.81 -7.86
C PRO A 54 -0.30 9.74 -6.69
N ALA A 55 -1.24 10.68 -6.59
CA ALA A 55 -2.32 10.64 -5.60
C ALA A 55 -3.40 9.58 -5.89
N ALA A 56 -3.53 9.12 -7.14
CA ALA A 56 -4.38 8.00 -7.49
C ALA A 56 -3.69 6.66 -7.20
N LEU A 57 -2.41 6.50 -7.56
CA LEU A 57 -1.68 5.26 -7.28
C LEU A 57 -1.40 5.08 -5.78
N SER A 58 -0.99 6.13 -5.07
CA SER A 58 -0.88 6.17 -3.60
C SER A 58 -2.15 5.69 -2.87
N ALA A 59 -3.32 6.04 -3.41
CA ALA A 59 -4.61 5.62 -2.85
C ALA A 59 -5.01 4.19 -3.18
N GLN A 60 -4.50 3.63 -4.28
CA GLN A 60 -4.77 2.25 -4.70
C GLN A 60 -3.84 1.24 -4.04
N SER A 61 -2.56 1.61 -3.86
CA SER A 61 -1.53 0.74 -3.26
C SER A 61 -1.43 0.83 -1.73
N GLY A 62 -2.04 1.86 -1.14
CA GLY A 62 -1.87 2.21 0.28
C GLY A 62 -0.54 2.89 0.61
N ALA A 63 0.35 3.08 -0.38
CA ALA A 63 1.61 3.79 -0.20
C ALA A 63 1.37 5.30 0.03
N LYS A 64 1.25 5.70 1.30
CA LYS A 64 0.96 7.10 1.68
C LYS A 64 2.06 8.08 1.29
N HIS A 65 3.32 7.64 1.31
CA HIS A 65 4.45 8.43 0.87
C HIS A 65 5.02 7.84 -0.41
N LEU A 66 5.60 8.67 -1.28
CA LEU A 66 6.22 8.24 -2.54
C LEU A 66 7.54 8.97 -2.76
N THR A 67 8.54 8.27 -3.29
CA THR A 67 9.80 8.86 -3.77
C THR A 67 9.64 9.17 -5.26
N MET A 68 9.65 10.44 -5.65
CA MET A 68 9.30 10.84 -7.02
C MET A 68 10.55 10.85 -7.91
N ALA A 69 10.60 9.94 -8.88
CA ALA A 69 11.70 9.77 -9.83
C ALA A 69 11.40 10.46 -11.18
N PHE A 70 12.25 11.31 -11.74
CA PHE A 70 13.47 11.93 -11.18
C PHE A 70 13.55 13.40 -11.61
N LEU A 71 14.34 14.18 -10.88
CA LEU A 71 14.71 15.56 -11.21
C LEU A 71 16.12 15.61 -11.80
N GLN A 72 16.21 15.95 -13.09
CA GLN A 72 17.47 16.08 -13.83
C GLN A 72 17.47 17.37 -14.66
N THR A 73 18.62 17.77 -15.20
CA THR A 73 18.71 18.97 -16.06
C THR A 73 18.51 18.61 -17.53
N ALA A 74 17.79 19.46 -18.27
CA ALA A 74 17.43 19.21 -19.67
C ALA A 74 18.65 19.12 -20.62
N THR A 75 19.76 19.76 -20.26
CA THR A 75 21.01 19.79 -21.04
C THR A 75 22.20 20.06 -20.12
N LYS A 76 23.34 19.41 -20.38
CA LYS A 76 24.62 19.68 -19.71
C LYS A 76 25.00 21.16 -19.76
N GLY A 77 25.38 21.73 -18.62
CA GLY A 77 25.66 23.17 -18.45
C GLY A 77 24.46 23.98 -17.92
N SER A 78 23.31 23.35 -17.70
CA SER A 78 22.13 23.98 -17.11
C SER A 78 22.16 23.92 -15.57
N CYS A 79 21.77 25.01 -14.93
CA CYS A 79 21.47 25.05 -13.49
C CYS A 79 19.96 24.94 -13.18
N THR A 80 19.12 24.64 -14.18
CA THR A 80 17.67 24.43 -14.01
C THR A 80 17.32 22.95 -14.21
N PRO A 81 16.84 22.25 -13.15
CA PRO A 81 16.28 20.91 -13.24
C PRO A 81 14.78 20.92 -13.57
N TYR A 82 14.32 19.80 -14.12
CA TYR A 82 12.94 19.52 -14.52
C TYR A 82 12.60 18.06 -14.19
N TRP A 83 11.32 17.72 -14.07
CA TRP A 83 10.93 16.31 -13.97
C TRP A 83 11.27 15.59 -15.27
N ASN A 84 11.91 14.43 -15.19
CA ASN A 84 12.48 13.70 -16.32
C ASN A 84 13.41 14.54 -17.23
N GLY A 85 13.88 15.71 -16.78
CA GLY A 85 14.62 16.66 -17.62
C GLY A 85 13.77 17.34 -18.71
N ASP A 86 12.47 17.07 -18.79
CA ASP A 86 11.61 17.66 -19.80
C ASP A 86 11.26 19.12 -19.45
N THR A 87 11.61 20.04 -20.35
CA THR A 87 11.22 21.45 -20.26
C THR A 87 9.70 21.68 -20.19
N GLY A 88 8.90 20.72 -20.66
CA GLY A 88 7.44 20.67 -20.51
C GLY A 88 6.96 20.31 -19.10
N MET A 89 7.82 19.76 -18.24
CA MET A 89 7.53 19.37 -16.86
C MET A 89 8.34 20.17 -15.80
N PRO A 90 8.24 21.52 -15.78
CA PRO A 90 9.00 22.35 -14.87
C PRO A 90 8.52 22.19 -13.42
N ILE A 91 9.47 22.31 -12.48
CA ILE A 91 9.17 22.47 -11.05
C ILE A 91 8.26 23.68 -10.86
N SER A 92 6.97 23.40 -10.62
CA SER A 92 5.87 24.35 -10.55
C SER A 92 4.63 23.68 -9.94
N SER A 93 3.73 24.45 -9.35
CA SER A 93 2.49 23.89 -8.78
C SER A 93 1.50 23.33 -9.83
N ALA A 94 1.79 23.51 -11.13
CA ALA A 94 1.00 22.96 -12.23
C ALA A 94 1.38 21.51 -12.58
N VAL A 95 2.56 21.04 -12.15
CA VAL A 95 3.06 19.68 -12.37
C VAL A 95 3.08 18.96 -11.01
N PHE A 96 2.27 17.90 -10.85
CA PHE A 96 2.01 17.17 -9.59
C PHE A 96 1.51 17.96 -8.37
N GLY A 97 1.54 19.29 -8.37
CA GLY A 97 1.20 20.11 -7.20
C GLY A 97 -0.25 19.97 -6.68
N ALA A 98 -1.17 19.42 -7.48
CA ALA A 98 -2.52 19.05 -7.04
C ALA A 98 -2.56 17.66 -6.37
N ASP A 99 -1.83 16.69 -6.93
CA ASP A 99 -1.70 15.34 -6.38
C ASP A 99 -0.95 15.34 -5.05
N ILE A 100 0.19 16.04 -4.97
CA ILE A 100 1.00 16.13 -3.76
C ILE A 100 0.18 16.71 -2.60
N LYS A 101 -0.58 17.79 -2.84
CA LYS A 101 -1.53 18.35 -1.86
C LYS A 101 -2.65 17.38 -1.48
N THR A 102 -3.06 16.51 -2.40
CA THR A 102 -4.05 15.47 -2.13
C THR A 102 -3.49 14.33 -1.28
N MET A 103 -2.20 13.99 -1.42
CA MET A 103 -1.49 13.06 -0.53
C MET A 103 -1.26 13.68 0.86
N GLN A 104 -0.80 14.93 0.92
CA GLN A 104 -0.64 15.71 2.16
C GLN A 104 -1.95 15.79 2.94
N ALA A 105 -3.08 16.09 2.28
CA ALA A 105 -4.41 16.10 2.89
C ALA A 105 -4.90 14.72 3.40
N ARG A 106 -4.25 13.62 3.00
CA ARG A 106 -4.53 12.25 3.46
C ARG A 106 -3.54 11.74 4.53
N GLY A 107 -2.62 12.60 4.99
CA GLY A 107 -1.57 12.22 5.94
C GLY A 107 -0.46 11.37 5.32
N GLY A 108 -0.08 11.71 4.08
CA GLY A 108 1.14 11.29 3.40
C GLY A 108 1.96 12.50 2.96
N ASP A 109 2.99 12.30 2.15
CA ASP A 109 3.78 13.37 1.50
C ASP A 109 4.62 12.77 0.33
N VAL A 110 5.40 13.57 -0.40
CA VAL A 110 6.37 13.05 -1.38
C VAL A 110 7.81 13.41 -1.05
N ILE A 111 8.74 12.59 -1.53
CA ILE A 111 10.20 12.80 -1.47
C ILE A 111 10.69 12.99 -2.91
N PRO A 112 10.87 14.22 -3.41
CA PRO A 112 11.45 14.45 -4.73
C PRO A 112 12.90 13.97 -4.79
N SER A 113 13.20 13.06 -5.72
CA SER A 113 14.55 12.54 -5.92
C SER A 113 15.25 13.19 -7.12
N PHE A 114 16.53 13.51 -6.97
CA PHE A 114 17.41 14.04 -8.00
C PHE A 114 18.41 12.99 -8.45
N GLY A 115 18.67 12.90 -9.76
CA GLY A 115 19.62 11.92 -10.33
C GLY A 115 18.92 10.69 -10.91
N GLY A 116 19.37 9.50 -10.52
CA GLY A 116 18.98 8.20 -11.07
C GLY A 116 19.70 7.86 -12.39
N TYR A 117 19.79 6.58 -12.71
CA TYR A 117 20.61 5.99 -13.78
C TYR A 117 20.60 6.77 -15.10
N THR A 118 19.42 7.21 -15.55
CA THR A 118 19.28 8.02 -16.77
C THR A 118 20.02 9.35 -16.67
N ALA A 119 19.88 10.08 -15.56
CA ALA A 119 20.51 11.39 -15.36
C ALA A 119 22.04 11.32 -15.27
N ASP A 120 22.55 10.20 -14.78
CA ASP A 120 23.97 10.00 -14.56
C ASP A 120 24.69 9.45 -15.81
N THR A 121 23.99 8.70 -16.67
CA THR A 121 24.56 8.10 -17.90
C THR A 121 24.28 8.85 -19.20
N THR A 122 23.08 9.39 -19.39
CA THR A 122 22.60 9.88 -20.71
C THR A 122 21.90 11.24 -20.68
N GLY A 123 21.26 11.59 -19.56
CA GLY A 123 20.77 12.91 -19.22
C GLY A 123 21.88 13.79 -18.64
N THR A 124 21.57 14.60 -17.62
CA THR A 124 22.61 15.22 -16.76
C THR A 124 22.05 15.60 -15.39
N GLU A 125 22.54 14.96 -14.32
CA GLU A 125 22.32 15.36 -12.93
C GLU A 125 22.80 16.80 -12.65
N ILE A 126 22.17 17.48 -11.69
CA ILE A 126 22.33 18.93 -11.52
C ILE A 126 23.72 19.36 -11.03
N ALA A 127 24.34 18.65 -10.09
CA ALA A 127 25.70 18.95 -9.64
C ALA A 127 26.77 18.55 -10.66
N ASP A 128 26.45 17.71 -11.65
CA ASP A 128 27.30 17.43 -12.81
C ASP A 128 27.12 18.48 -13.93
N SER A 129 25.90 18.95 -14.14
CA SER A 129 25.53 19.96 -15.14
C SER A 129 25.93 21.39 -14.75
N CYS A 130 25.70 21.78 -13.49
CA CYS A 130 25.89 23.14 -12.99
C CYS A 130 27.20 23.26 -12.18
N THR A 131 27.97 24.33 -12.39
CA THR A 131 29.22 24.59 -11.65
C THR A 131 29.04 25.53 -10.45
N ASP A 132 27.90 26.23 -10.35
CA ASP A 132 27.61 27.17 -9.26
C ASP A 132 26.85 26.49 -8.12
N VAL A 133 27.54 26.32 -7.00
CA VAL A 133 27.02 25.75 -5.74
C VAL A 133 25.76 26.46 -5.24
N ASN A 134 25.63 27.78 -5.43
CA ASN A 134 24.45 28.51 -4.98
C ASN A 134 23.24 28.21 -5.88
N GLN A 135 23.43 28.17 -7.20
CA GLN A 135 22.31 27.86 -8.12
C GLN A 135 21.82 26.42 -7.97
N ILE A 136 22.70 25.47 -7.63
CA ILE A 136 22.30 24.11 -7.24
C ILE A 136 21.44 24.16 -5.96
N ALA A 137 21.87 24.91 -4.94
CA ALA A 137 21.10 25.07 -3.70
C ALA A 137 19.76 25.80 -3.91
N ASP A 138 19.71 26.83 -4.77
CA ASP A 138 18.50 27.54 -5.18
C ASP A 138 17.51 26.59 -5.87
N ALA A 139 18.01 25.67 -6.70
CA ALA A 139 17.19 24.67 -7.38
C ALA A 139 16.61 23.62 -6.41
N TYR A 140 17.39 23.17 -5.42
CA TYR A 140 16.90 22.32 -4.32
C TYR A 140 15.84 23.06 -3.47
N GLU A 141 16.10 24.32 -3.11
CA GLU A 141 15.17 25.15 -2.32
C GLU A 141 13.86 25.41 -3.08
N LYS A 142 13.92 25.59 -4.41
CA LYS A 142 12.75 25.71 -5.28
C LYS A 142 11.85 24.47 -5.19
N VAL A 143 12.41 23.27 -5.14
CA VAL A 143 11.62 22.02 -5.02
C VAL A 143 10.94 21.94 -3.66
N LEU A 144 11.69 22.14 -2.58
CA LEU A 144 11.16 22.18 -1.21
C LEU A 144 9.98 23.14 -1.08
N THR A 145 10.12 24.36 -1.62
CA THR A 145 9.14 25.44 -1.48
C THR A 145 7.97 25.35 -2.47
N THR A 146 8.13 24.70 -3.63
CA THR A 146 7.04 24.54 -4.62
C THR A 146 6.01 23.51 -4.17
N TYR A 147 6.48 22.41 -3.54
CA TYR A 147 5.63 21.28 -3.14
C TYR A 147 5.38 21.20 -1.62
N ASP A 148 6.07 22.05 -0.84
CA ASP A 148 6.08 22.10 0.62
C ASP A 148 6.39 20.76 1.30
N VAL A 149 7.48 20.13 0.87
CA VAL A 149 7.98 18.82 1.37
C VAL A 149 9.14 19.00 2.37
N THR A 150 9.37 18.03 3.27
CA THR A 150 10.48 18.10 4.26
C THR A 150 11.74 17.35 3.87
N ARG A 151 11.72 16.46 2.87
CA ARG A 151 12.89 15.65 2.47
C ARG A 151 13.15 15.78 0.97
N LEU A 152 14.42 15.87 0.60
CA LEU A 152 14.88 15.58 -0.75
C LEU A 152 15.66 14.27 -0.74
N ASP A 153 15.58 13.54 -1.84
CA ASP A 153 16.47 12.41 -2.11
C ASP A 153 17.46 12.77 -3.23
N MET A 154 18.62 12.12 -3.18
CA MET A 154 19.74 12.32 -4.09
C MET A 154 20.19 10.92 -4.52
N ASP A 155 19.61 10.43 -5.61
CA ASP A 155 19.88 9.11 -6.16
C ASP A 155 21.07 9.19 -7.10
N ILE A 156 22.24 8.81 -6.61
CA ILE A 156 23.51 9.04 -7.32
C ILE A 156 24.17 7.70 -7.62
N GLU A 157 24.40 7.48 -8.92
CA GLU A 157 24.84 6.23 -9.50
C GLU A 157 26.09 6.41 -10.37
N VAL A 158 26.64 5.29 -10.85
CA VAL A 158 27.66 5.16 -11.91
C VAL A 158 28.57 6.40 -12.11
N ASP A 159 28.43 7.14 -13.21
CA ASP A 159 29.36 8.21 -13.59
C ASP A 159 29.32 9.42 -12.64
N ALA A 160 28.16 9.72 -12.03
CA ALA A 160 27.97 10.85 -11.11
C ALA A 160 28.45 10.58 -9.68
N LEU A 161 28.74 9.32 -9.34
CA LEU A 161 29.51 8.92 -8.17
C LEU A 161 31.02 9.09 -8.39
N ASP A 162 31.52 8.70 -9.58
CA ASP A 162 32.94 8.78 -9.91
C ASP A 162 33.38 10.22 -10.26
N ASN A 163 32.45 11.09 -10.66
CA ASN A 163 32.69 12.53 -10.76
C ASN A 163 32.83 13.20 -9.37
N SER A 164 34.02 13.03 -8.78
CA SER A 164 34.41 13.66 -7.50
C SER A 164 34.19 15.18 -7.43
N ALA A 165 34.25 15.90 -8.55
CA ALA A 165 33.96 17.34 -8.60
C ALA A 165 32.45 17.63 -8.58
N GLY A 166 31.61 16.75 -9.14
CA GLY A 166 30.16 16.76 -8.97
C GLY A 166 29.76 16.50 -7.53
N VAL A 167 30.22 15.38 -6.97
CA VAL A 167 30.03 14.99 -5.56
C VAL A 167 30.35 16.13 -4.58
N ASP A 168 31.48 16.82 -4.78
CA ASP A 168 31.90 17.93 -3.92
C ASP A 168 31.00 19.19 -4.07
N ARG A 169 30.57 19.52 -5.29
CA ARG A 169 29.57 20.59 -5.52
C ARG A 169 28.21 20.25 -4.91
N ARG A 170 27.76 19.00 -5.06
CA ARG A 170 26.48 18.46 -4.55
C ARG A 170 26.42 18.61 -3.02
N ASN A 171 27.44 18.13 -2.31
CA ASN A 171 27.52 18.25 -0.86
C ASN A 171 27.64 19.70 -0.38
N LYS A 172 28.38 20.56 -1.08
CA LYS A 172 28.44 22.00 -0.76
C LYS A 172 27.08 22.70 -0.95
N ALA A 173 26.34 22.36 -2.00
CA ALA A 173 25.01 22.91 -2.25
C ALA A 173 24.00 22.43 -1.19
N ILE A 174 24.05 21.15 -0.81
CA ILE A 174 23.30 20.59 0.32
C ILE A 174 23.62 21.33 1.63
N LYS A 175 24.89 21.65 1.90
CA LYS A 175 25.28 22.42 3.09
C LYS A 175 24.69 23.84 3.09
N VAL A 176 24.77 24.53 1.95
CA VAL A 176 24.16 25.88 1.78
C VAL A 176 22.65 25.81 2.01
N LEU A 177 21.97 24.82 1.42
CA LEU A 177 20.54 24.58 1.60
C LEU A 177 20.18 24.32 3.07
N GLN A 178 20.98 23.52 3.79
CA GLN A 178 20.79 23.22 5.22
C GLN A 178 20.96 24.45 6.11
N ASP A 179 21.91 25.34 5.80
CA ASP A 179 22.07 26.59 6.53
C ASP A 179 20.89 27.55 6.30
N ARG A 180 20.36 27.63 5.07
CA ARG A 180 19.14 28.40 4.76
C ARG A 180 17.89 27.83 5.44
N ALA A 181 17.74 26.50 5.44
CA ALA A 181 16.65 25.81 6.11
C ALA A 181 16.68 26.06 7.63
N ALA A 182 17.86 25.94 8.25
CA ALA A 182 18.05 26.23 9.67
C ALA A 182 17.78 27.71 10.01
N ALA A 183 18.24 28.66 9.18
CA ALA A 183 18.02 30.09 9.38
C ALA A 183 16.55 30.52 9.20
N SER A 184 15.78 29.81 8.38
CA SER A 184 14.34 30.03 8.18
C SER A 184 13.44 29.22 9.12
N GLY A 185 14.01 28.28 9.89
CA GLY A 185 13.25 27.36 10.74
C GLY A 185 12.52 26.24 9.98
N ARG A 186 12.88 26.00 8.71
CA ARG A 186 12.30 24.91 7.90
C ARG A 186 12.92 23.56 8.26
N THR A 187 12.08 22.57 8.54
CA THR A 187 12.52 21.16 8.61
C THR A 187 13.01 20.71 7.23
N LEU A 188 14.24 20.22 7.19
CA LEU A 188 14.85 19.63 6.00
C LEU A 188 15.60 18.36 6.39
N GLU A 189 15.32 17.27 5.70
CA GLU A 189 16.08 16.03 5.69
C GLU A 189 16.72 15.78 4.31
N ILE A 190 17.89 15.16 4.29
CA ILE A 190 18.55 14.72 3.05
C ILE A 190 18.74 13.20 3.07
N SER A 191 18.13 12.55 2.09
CA SER A 191 18.44 11.17 1.71
C SER A 191 19.50 11.17 0.59
N TYR A 192 20.36 10.16 0.62
CA TYR A 192 21.17 9.74 -0.51
C TYR A 192 20.77 8.30 -0.85
N THR A 193 20.24 8.07 -2.04
CA THR A 193 20.09 6.72 -2.59
C THR A 193 21.35 6.35 -3.38
N LEU A 194 21.85 5.14 -3.14
CA LEU A 194 23.17 4.71 -3.61
C LEU A 194 23.18 3.21 -3.95
N PRO A 195 23.86 2.80 -5.04
CA PRO A 195 24.19 1.40 -5.30
C PRO A 195 25.00 0.75 -4.16
N THR A 196 24.75 -0.53 -3.89
CA THR A 196 25.45 -1.31 -2.85
C THR A 196 26.08 -2.57 -3.39
N THR A 197 26.96 -3.17 -2.60
CA THR A 197 27.28 -4.61 -2.70
C THR A 197 26.47 -5.39 -1.66
N PRO A 198 26.41 -6.74 -1.72
CA PRO A 198 25.86 -7.58 -0.63
C PRO A 198 26.53 -7.37 0.75
N ASN A 199 27.62 -6.60 0.82
CA ASN A 199 28.38 -6.28 2.03
C ASN A 199 28.35 -4.78 2.40
N GLY A 200 27.43 -4.01 1.80
CA GLY A 200 27.26 -2.57 2.02
C GLY A 200 27.85 -1.73 0.87
N LEU A 201 27.84 -0.40 1.02
CA LEU A 201 28.17 0.53 -0.07
C LEU A 201 29.52 0.23 -0.72
N ALA A 202 29.56 0.40 -2.04
CA ALA A 202 30.77 0.44 -2.83
C ALA A 202 31.72 1.58 -2.40
N ALA A 203 32.97 1.51 -2.85
CA ALA A 203 34.01 2.47 -2.46
C ALA A 203 33.68 3.93 -2.88
N SER A 204 32.97 4.10 -3.99
CA SER A 204 32.52 5.38 -4.53
C SER A 204 31.42 6.02 -3.68
N GLY A 205 30.32 5.30 -3.38
CA GLY A 205 29.29 5.75 -2.43
C GLY A 205 29.85 6.07 -1.04
N LEU A 206 30.80 5.25 -0.54
CA LEU A 206 31.50 5.55 0.71
C LEU A 206 32.47 6.76 0.61
N ALA A 207 32.95 7.12 -0.59
CA ALA A 207 33.71 8.34 -0.82
C ALA A 207 32.80 9.59 -0.84
N LEU A 208 31.62 9.49 -1.45
CA LEU A 208 30.57 10.52 -1.41
C LEU A 208 30.19 10.87 0.04
N LEU A 209 29.95 9.88 0.90
CA LEU A 209 29.62 10.12 2.31
C LEU A 209 30.80 10.75 3.10
N LYS A 210 32.05 10.41 2.77
CA LYS A 210 33.23 11.09 3.36
C LYS A 210 33.32 12.54 2.91
N ASN A 211 33.03 12.84 1.64
CA ASN A 211 33.00 14.21 1.14
C ASN A 211 31.89 15.03 1.85
N ALA A 212 30.69 14.46 2.03
CA ALA A 212 29.61 15.07 2.80
C ALA A 212 30.07 15.49 4.21
N VAL A 213 30.69 14.56 4.95
CA VAL A 213 31.27 14.83 6.27
C VAL A 213 32.33 15.94 6.22
N SER A 214 33.23 15.96 5.23
CA SER A 214 34.26 16.99 5.11
C SER A 214 33.72 18.38 4.75
N ASN A 215 32.59 18.46 4.02
CA ASN A 215 31.88 19.70 3.73
C ASN A 215 30.88 20.09 4.83
N GLY A 216 30.76 19.29 5.91
CA GLY A 216 29.80 19.49 6.98
C GLY A 216 28.33 19.29 6.57
N ALA A 217 28.10 18.73 5.38
CA ALA A 217 26.77 18.40 4.88
C ALA A 217 26.20 17.22 5.68
N ARG A 218 25.04 17.44 6.29
CA ARG A 218 24.36 16.42 7.09
C ARG A 218 23.65 15.46 6.13
N VAL A 219 23.91 14.17 6.26
CA VAL A 219 23.10 13.11 5.64
C VAL A 219 22.20 12.53 6.72
N ASP A 220 20.90 12.45 6.45
CA ASP A 220 19.89 11.96 7.39
C ASP A 220 19.50 10.52 7.09
N VAL A 221 19.40 10.17 5.80
CA VAL A 221 19.20 8.79 5.33
C VAL A 221 20.26 8.44 4.29
N VAL A 222 20.81 7.23 4.40
CA VAL A 222 21.60 6.55 3.37
C VAL A 222 20.78 5.34 2.95
N ASN A 223 20.12 5.48 1.82
CA ASN A 223 19.22 4.51 1.23
C ASN A 223 20.02 3.63 0.26
N MET A 224 20.01 2.31 0.44
CA MET A 224 20.74 1.40 -0.45
C MET A 224 19.81 0.73 -1.44
N MET A 225 20.21 0.72 -2.70
CA MET A 225 19.63 -0.16 -3.72
C MET A 225 20.23 -1.55 -3.55
N THR A 226 19.46 -2.49 -2.99
CA THR A 226 19.89 -3.86 -2.63
C THR A 226 19.53 -4.90 -3.70
N PHE A 227 19.85 -4.56 -4.94
CA PHE A 227 19.59 -5.30 -6.17
C PHE A 227 20.66 -4.94 -7.21
N ASP A 228 20.63 -5.58 -8.39
CA ASP A 228 21.60 -5.36 -9.48
C ASP A 228 23.06 -5.44 -9.02
N TYR A 229 23.41 -6.50 -8.27
CA TYR A 229 24.78 -6.67 -7.76
C TYR A 229 25.81 -6.94 -8.88
N TYR A 230 25.36 -7.45 -10.04
CA TYR A 230 26.14 -7.69 -11.26
C TYR A 230 27.43 -8.52 -11.09
N ASP A 231 27.58 -9.25 -9.97
CA ASP A 231 28.79 -10.01 -9.65
C ASP A 231 28.88 -11.40 -10.34
N ASN A 232 27.80 -11.77 -11.06
CA ASN A 232 27.58 -13.04 -11.75
C ASN A 232 27.28 -14.25 -10.85
N ALA A 233 26.84 -14.02 -9.60
CA ALA A 233 26.27 -15.05 -8.73
C ALA A 233 24.74 -15.17 -8.89
N ALA A 234 24.11 -15.94 -7.99
CA ALA A 234 22.68 -15.94 -7.75
C ALA A 234 22.46 -15.69 -6.26
N HIS A 235 21.47 -14.87 -5.92
CA HIS A 235 21.37 -14.23 -4.62
C HIS A 235 20.14 -14.67 -3.81
N ASP A 236 20.24 -14.55 -2.49
CA ASP A 236 19.06 -14.55 -1.62
C ASP A 236 18.83 -13.10 -1.20
N MET A 237 18.04 -12.38 -2.00
CA MET A 237 17.93 -10.92 -1.88
C MET A 237 17.61 -10.46 -0.45
N ALA A 238 16.77 -11.19 0.29
CA ALA A 238 16.52 -10.84 1.69
C ALA A 238 17.75 -11.04 2.59
N LYS A 239 18.51 -12.12 2.37
CA LYS A 239 19.74 -12.38 3.12
C LYS A 239 20.84 -11.37 2.77
N ASP A 240 20.92 -10.96 1.52
CA ASP A 240 21.91 -10.01 1.02
C ASP A 240 21.55 -8.57 1.42
N THR A 241 20.28 -8.14 1.36
CA THR A 241 19.78 -6.91 2.01
C THR A 241 20.18 -6.84 3.49
N GLN A 242 19.95 -7.92 4.26
CA GLN A 242 20.31 -7.95 5.68
C GLN A 242 21.83 -7.83 5.92
N THR A 243 22.63 -8.36 5.00
CA THR A 243 24.10 -8.38 5.09
C THR A 243 24.68 -7.03 4.66
N ALA A 244 24.14 -6.44 3.59
CA ALA A 244 24.44 -5.09 3.13
C ALA A 244 24.07 -4.05 4.18
N GLY A 245 22.87 -4.14 4.79
CA GLY A 245 22.43 -3.26 5.88
C GLY A 245 23.36 -3.31 7.09
N GLN A 246 23.86 -4.49 7.44
CA GLN A 246 24.85 -4.64 8.51
C GLN A 246 26.24 -4.10 8.11
N GLY A 247 26.59 -4.18 6.83
CA GLY A 247 27.76 -3.54 6.21
C GLY A 247 27.72 -2.02 6.29
N LEU A 248 26.62 -1.41 5.84
CA LEU A 248 26.40 0.04 5.91
C LEU A 248 26.43 0.54 7.36
N TYR A 249 25.77 -0.15 8.30
CA TYR A 249 25.88 0.19 9.72
C TYR A 249 27.36 0.25 10.18
N ASN A 250 28.18 -0.72 9.77
CA ASN A 250 29.61 -0.77 10.09
C ASN A 250 30.45 0.31 9.37
N GLN A 251 29.97 0.85 8.24
CA GLN A 251 30.56 2.00 7.55
C GLN A 251 30.17 3.32 8.25
N LEU A 252 28.87 3.52 8.53
CA LEU A 252 28.32 4.68 9.24
C LEU A 252 28.93 4.82 10.64
N ALA A 253 29.14 3.71 11.37
CA ALA A 253 29.80 3.72 12.68
C ALA A 253 31.24 4.28 12.64
N LYS A 254 31.93 4.15 11.51
CA LYS A 254 33.29 4.71 11.29
C LYS A 254 33.27 6.18 10.87
N LEU A 255 32.24 6.60 10.13
CA LEU A 255 32.03 8.00 9.72
C LEU A 255 31.51 8.86 10.88
N TYR A 256 30.64 8.30 11.72
CA TYR A 256 29.92 9.00 12.78
C TYR A 256 30.10 8.34 14.15
N PRO A 257 31.34 8.22 14.69
CA PRO A 257 31.63 7.48 15.92
C PRO A 257 30.99 8.06 17.20
N ALA A 258 30.38 9.25 17.12
CA ALA A 258 29.60 9.85 18.20
C ALA A 258 28.09 9.51 18.17
N LYS A 259 27.58 8.86 17.10
CA LYS A 259 26.18 8.41 17.02
C LYS A 259 26.00 7.08 17.77
N THR A 260 24.88 6.96 18.48
CA THR A 260 24.46 5.70 19.11
C THR A 260 24.05 4.66 18.06
N PRO A 261 24.04 3.35 18.38
CA PRO A 261 23.57 2.31 17.45
C PRO A 261 22.17 2.57 16.88
N ALA A 262 21.25 3.10 17.68
CA ALA A 262 19.90 3.46 17.24
C ALA A 262 19.90 4.65 16.26
N GLN A 263 20.77 5.64 16.45
CA GLN A 263 20.95 6.75 15.50
C GLN A 263 21.69 6.33 14.22
N LEU A 264 22.48 5.26 14.25
CA LEU A 264 23.13 4.69 13.07
C LEU A 264 22.16 3.85 12.24
N TRP A 265 21.34 3.00 12.87
CA TRP A 265 20.25 2.30 12.17
C TRP A 265 19.17 3.26 11.69
N GLY A 266 18.82 4.29 12.46
CA GLY A 266 17.91 5.36 12.04
C GLY A 266 18.42 6.27 10.91
N MET A 267 19.61 5.99 10.36
CA MET A 267 20.10 6.55 9.09
C MET A 267 20.04 5.55 7.92
N VAL A 268 19.77 4.27 8.14
CA VAL A 268 19.69 3.28 7.06
C VAL A 268 18.34 3.39 6.35
N GLY A 269 18.36 3.43 5.03
CA GLY A 269 17.23 3.11 4.17
C GLY A 269 17.56 1.89 3.30
N ILE A 270 16.52 1.18 2.85
CA ILE A 270 16.63 0.09 1.87
C ILE A 270 15.61 0.34 0.75
N THR A 271 16.08 0.19 -0.49
CA THR A 271 15.28 0.12 -1.71
C THR A 271 15.54 -1.22 -2.38
N GLU A 272 14.49 -2.00 -2.57
CA GLU A 272 14.55 -3.29 -3.28
C GLU A 272 14.09 -3.11 -4.74
N MET A 273 14.52 -3.94 -5.69
CA MET A 273 13.87 -4.01 -7.00
C MET A 273 12.91 -5.20 -6.98
N ILE A 274 11.61 -4.92 -7.01
CA ILE A 274 10.59 -5.94 -6.72
C ILE A 274 10.42 -6.94 -7.86
N GLY A 275 10.31 -8.22 -7.53
CA GLY A 275 10.31 -9.30 -8.50
C GLY A 275 11.69 -9.47 -9.15
N VAL A 276 11.73 -9.62 -10.47
CA VAL A 276 12.97 -9.76 -11.27
C VAL A 276 13.63 -8.38 -11.44
N ASP A 277 14.94 -8.29 -11.28
CA ASP A 277 15.75 -7.08 -11.53
C ASP A 277 16.46 -7.10 -12.91
N ASP A 278 17.32 -6.11 -13.17
CA ASP A 278 17.99 -5.94 -14.47
C ASP A 278 19.18 -6.90 -14.66
N PHE A 279 19.71 -7.53 -13.61
CA PHE A 279 20.56 -8.72 -13.74
C PHE A 279 19.73 -9.97 -14.11
N GLY A 280 18.48 -10.05 -13.66
CA GLY A 280 17.48 -11.01 -14.13
C GLY A 280 17.22 -12.16 -13.16
N PRO A 281 16.63 -13.30 -13.58
CA PRO A 281 16.08 -14.33 -12.68
C PRO A 281 17.02 -15.04 -11.68
N ALA A 282 18.30 -14.64 -11.60
CA ALA A 282 19.25 -15.02 -10.56
C ALA A 282 19.23 -14.06 -9.34
N GLU A 283 18.77 -12.83 -9.55
CA GLU A 283 18.43 -11.83 -8.52
C GLU A 283 16.91 -11.58 -8.64
N THR A 284 16.13 -12.09 -7.68
CA THR A 284 14.66 -11.98 -7.73
C THR A 284 14.08 -11.80 -6.33
N PHE A 285 13.61 -10.59 -6.06
CA PHE A 285 13.03 -10.20 -4.78
C PHE A 285 11.56 -10.65 -4.71
N THR A 286 11.28 -11.72 -3.95
CA THR A 286 9.91 -12.27 -3.83
C THR A 286 9.10 -11.64 -2.71
N LEU A 287 7.78 -11.86 -2.69
CA LEU A 287 6.90 -11.51 -1.58
C LEU A 287 7.30 -12.16 -0.23
N ALA A 288 8.07 -13.25 -0.25
CA ALA A 288 8.66 -13.84 0.96
C ALA A 288 9.92 -13.09 1.41
N ASN A 289 10.73 -12.59 0.47
CA ASN A 289 11.84 -11.68 0.77
C ASN A 289 11.33 -10.38 1.38
N ALA A 290 10.24 -9.80 0.84
CA ALA A 290 9.59 -8.60 1.36
C ALA A 290 9.28 -8.69 2.87
N ARG A 291 8.58 -9.74 3.33
CA ARG A 291 8.30 -9.91 4.77
C ARG A 291 9.56 -10.07 5.62
N THR A 292 10.52 -10.83 5.11
CA THR A 292 11.80 -11.10 5.77
C THR A 292 12.63 -9.82 5.94
N VAL A 293 12.57 -8.91 4.97
CA VAL A 293 13.19 -7.58 5.01
C VAL A 293 12.39 -6.64 5.90
N TYR A 294 11.05 -6.64 5.84
CA TYR A 294 10.20 -5.84 6.73
C TYR A 294 10.51 -6.12 8.20
N ASP A 295 10.43 -7.39 8.64
CA ASP A 295 10.58 -7.73 10.05
C ASP A 295 12.02 -7.46 10.54
N TRP A 296 13.01 -7.67 9.67
CA TRP A 296 14.38 -7.22 9.94
C TRP A 296 14.48 -5.69 10.08
N ALA A 297 13.91 -4.94 9.13
CA ALA A 297 13.95 -3.48 9.08
C ALA A 297 13.33 -2.86 10.34
N VAL A 298 12.22 -3.42 10.82
CA VAL A 298 11.62 -3.05 12.10
C VAL A 298 12.49 -3.47 13.29
N SER A 299 13.04 -4.68 13.29
CA SER A 299 13.92 -5.16 14.39
C SER A 299 15.19 -4.31 14.57
N LYS A 300 15.69 -3.69 13.49
CA LYS A 300 16.83 -2.76 13.50
C LYS A 300 16.42 -1.33 13.80
N GLY A 301 15.18 -0.94 13.46
CA GLY A 301 14.72 0.44 13.51
C GLY A 301 15.32 1.30 12.39
N ILE A 302 15.36 0.78 11.15
CA ILE A 302 15.82 1.57 9.99
C ILE A 302 14.82 2.70 9.64
N ASN A 303 15.29 3.72 8.93
CA ASN A 303 14.50 4.91 8.59
C ASN A 303 13.50 4.66 7.45
N THR A 304 13.97 4.07 6.36
CA THR A 304 13.20 4.00 5.10
C THR A 304 13.13 2.58 4.56
N LEU A 305 11.93 2.16 4.15
CA LEU A 305 11.74 1.14 3.13
C LEU A 305 11.23 1.79 1.84
N SER A 306 11.68 1.29 0.71
CA SER A 306 11.27 1.70 -0.64
C SER A 306 11.41 0.50 -1.57
N PHE A 307 10.94 0.65 -2.80
CA PHE A 307 11.33 -0.23 -3.90
C PHE A 307 11.28 0.49 -5.25
N TRP A 308 12.04 -0.04 -6.21
CA TRP A 308 11.93 0.24 -7.63
C TRP A 308 10.94 -0.75 -8.29
N ALA A 309 9.76 -0.32 -8.73
CA ALA A 309 9.08 0.96 -8.56
C ALA A 309 7.58 0.68 -8.37
N LEU A 310 6.78 1.67 -7.99
CA LEU A 310 5.34 1.51 -7.73
C LEU A 310 4.62 0.93 -8.95
N GLN A 311 4.89 1.44 -10.14
CA GLN A 311 4.36 0.92 -11.40
C GLN A 311 4.68 -0.57 -11.65
N ARG A 312 5.79 -1.07 -11.12
CA ARG A 312 6.21 -2.48 -11.22
C ARG A 312 5.41 -3.42 -10.32
N ASP A 313 4.66 -2.92 -9.35
CA ASP A 313 3.96 -3.73 -8.32
C ASP A 313 2.67 -4.39 -8.85
N ASN A 314 2.81 -5.21 -9.88
CA ASN A 314 1.76 -6.05 -10.46
C ASN A 314 2.35 -7.31 -11.09
N GLY A 315 1.52 -8.37 -11.19
CA GLY A 315 1.91 -9.67 -11.74
C GLY A 315 1.37 -9.92 -13.15
N GLY A 316 1.31 -8.90 -14.01
CA GLY A 316 0.80 -9.04 -15.38
C GLY A 316 1.72 -9.82 -16.33
N CYS A 317 2.97 -10.07 -15.94
CA CYS A 317 4.03 -10.58 -16.81
C CYS A 317 4.88 -11.74 -16.19
N PRO A 318 4.29 -12.76 -15.54
CA PRO A 318 5.06 -13.78 -14.83
C PRO A 318 6.00 -14.55 -15.79
N GLY A 319 7.29 -14.57 -15.47
CA GLY A 319 8.36 -15.12 -16.31
C GLY A 319 8.95 -14.13 -17.33
N GLY A 320 8.61 -12.85 -17.24
CA GLY A 320 9.30 -11.77 -17.95
C GLY A 320 10.68 -11.45 -17.38
N ALA A 321 11.45 -10.65 -18.12
CA ALA A 321 12.58 -9.91 -17.57
C ALA A 321 12.10 -8.67 -16.78
N ALA A 322 13.01 -7.89 -16.21
CA ALA A 322 12.69 -6.58 -15.67
C ALA A 322 12.07 -5.63 -16.72
N ALA A 323 11.21 -4.75 -16.23
CA ALA A 323 10.50 -3.72 -16.97
C ALA A 323 9.88 -2.69 -15.99
N ASP A 324 9.81 -1.43 -16.40
CA ASP A 324 9.18 -0.28 -15.71
C ASP A 324 7.75 -0.57 -15.23
N ASN A 325 7.00 -1.38 -16.00
CA ASN A 325 5.56 -1.56 -15.82
C ASN A 325 5.14 -2.89 -15.17
N CYS A 326 6.06 -3.74 -14.73
CA CYS A 326 5.74 -5.04 -14.13
C CYS A 326 6.95 -5.71 -13.43
N SER A 327 6.66 -6.53 -12.40
CA SER A 327 7.68 -7.18 -11.56
C SER A 327 8.30 -8.45 -12.15
N GLY A 328 7.80 -8.97 -13.28
CA GLY A 328 8.25 -10.25 -13.85
C GLY A 328 7.78 -11.50 -13.08
N ILE A 329 7.10 -11.36 -11.93
CA ILE A 329 6.67 -12.50 -11.08
C ILE A 329 5.14 -12.66 -11.02
N ALA A 330 4.68 -13.82 -10.52
CA ALA A 330 3.27 -14.06 -10.27
C ALA A 330 2.85 -13.46 -8.91
N GLN A 331 2.09 -12.37 -8.98
CA GLN A 331 1.50 -11.64 -7.84
C GLN A 331 0.18 -10.98 -8.28
N ASN A 332 -0.51 -10.31 -7.36
CA ASN A 332 -1.60 -9.38 -7.67
C ASN A 332 -1.05 -7.95 -7.65
N THR A 333 -1.82 -7.02 -8.22
CA THR A 333 -1.50 -5.60 -8.14
C THR A 333 -1.43 -5.15 -6.68
N TRP A 334 -0.37 -4.42 -6.33
CA TRP A 334 -0.07 -3.88 -4.99
C TRP A 334 0.35 -4.87 -3.90
N ASP A 335 0.63 -6.15 -4.20
CA ASP A 335 1.03 -7.13 -3.18
C ASP A 335 2.34 -6.74 -2.43
N PHE A 336 3.33 -6.08 -3.07
CA PHE A 336 4.50 -5.58 -2.34
C PHE A 336 4.17 -4.34 -1.49
N SER A 337 3.39 -3.41 -2.05
CA SER A 337 2.92 -2.20 -1.35
C SER A 337 2.10 -2.55 -0.11
N HIS A 338 1.23 -3.55 -0.17
CA HIS A 338 0.43 -4.00 0.96
C HIS A 338 1.26 -4.68 2.07
N ILE A 339 2.41 -5.29 1.74
CA ILE A 339 3.37 -5.79 2.74
C ILE A 339 4.15 -4.62 3.38
N PHE A 340 4.64 -3.66 2.59
CA PHE A 340 5.51 -2.59 3.09
C PHE A 340 4.80 -1.36 3.66
N ALA A 341 3.60 -0.98 3.21
CA ALA A 341 2.90 0.22 3.66
C ALA A 341 2.72 0.31 5.20
N PRO A 342 2.42 -0.78 5.93
CA PRO A 342 2.38 -0.74 7.39
C PRO A 342 3.70 -0.38 8.08
N PHE A 343 4.86 -0.40 7.40
CA PHE A 343 6.15 -0.01 8.00
C PHE A 343 6.13 1.44 8.52
N THR A 344 5.28 2.28 7.92
CA THR A 344 4.97 3.64 8.36
C THR A 344 4.13 3.65 9.65
N GLY A 345 4.71 3.15 10.74
CA GLY A 345 4.14 3.12 12.10
C GLY A 345 4.01 1.72 12.73
N GLY A 346 3.89 0.67 11.92
CA GLY A 346 3.71 -0.73 12.37
C GLY A 346 4.95 -1.38 13.00
N THR A 347 4.73 -2.51 13.69
CA THR A 347 5.75 -3.18 14.53
C THR A 347 6.14 -4.59 14.08
N THR A 348 5.42 -5.16 13.12
CA THR A 348 5.65 -6.48 12.49
C THR A 348 5.03 -6.44 11.10
N ALA A 349 5.47 -7.31 10.19
CA ALA A 349 4.86 -7.45 8.88
C ALA A 349 3.34 -7.73 9.05
N PRO A 350 2.49 -7.22 8.14
CA PRO A 350 1.08 -7.56 8.16
C PRO A 350 0.88 -9.07 7.97
N ALA A 351 -0.02 -9.65 8.76
CA ALA A 351 -0.64 -10.91 8.40
C ALA A 351 -1.51 -10.70 7.16
N ASP A 352 -1.64 -11.73 6.33
CA ASP A 352 -2.46 -11.67 5.12
C ASP A 352 -3.93 -11.57 5.49
N ASP A 353 -4.66 -10.69 4.81
CA ASP A 353 -6.10 -10.50 5.00
C ASP A 353 -6.76 -10.06 3.69
N PHE A 354 -8.07 -10.31 3.59
CA PHE A 354 -8.88 -9.98 2.43
C PHE A 354 -10.30 -9.60 2.80
N SER A 355 -11.06 -9.10 1.83
CA SER A 355 -12.49 -8.84 1.92
C SER A 355 -13.24 -9.62 0.84
N VAL A 356 -14.56 -9.77 1.03
CA VAL A 356 -15.48 -10.37 0.05
C VAL A 356 -16.76 -9.56 -0.04
N ALA A 357 -17.30 -9.38 -1.25
CA ALA A 357 -18.57 -8.71 -1.51
C ALA A 357 -19.38 -9.44 -2.59
N ALA A 358 -20.69 -9.23 -2.63
CA ALA A 358 -21.58 -9.76 -3.67
C ALA A 358 -22.32 -8.61 -4.37
N ALA A 359 -22.26 -8.58 -5.71
CA ALA A 359 -22.84 -7.53 -6.56
C ALA A 359 -23.69 -8.15 -7.69
N PRO A 360 -25.01 -7.87 -7.75
CA PRO A 360 -25.80 -7.17 -6.74
C PRO A 360 -25.88 -7.97 -5.43
N ALA A 361 -26.11 -7.28 -4.30
CA ALA A 361 -26.27 -7.92 -2.98
C ALA A 361 -27.66 -8.58 -2.77
N ALA A 362 -28.52 -8.55 -3.79
CA ALA A 362 -29.84 -9.16 -3.77
C ALA A 362 -30.30 -9.49 -5.20
N GLY A 363 -31.25 -10.41 -5.35
CA GLY A 363 -31.89 -10.71 -6.62
C GLY A 363 -33.22 -11.43 -6.45
N THR A 364 -34.04 -11.39 -7.51
CA THR A 364 -35.35 -12.08 -7.54
C THR A 364 -35.35 -13.08 -8.69
N VAL A 365 -35.90 -14.27 -8.44
CA VAL A 365 -35.95 -15.39 -9.39
C VAL A 365 -37.33 -16.06 -9.36
N THR A 366 -37.79 -16.55 -10.50
CA THR A 366 -38.95 -17.46 -10.56
C THR A 366 -38.47 -18.89 -10.34
N ALA A 367 -39.16 -19.66 -9.51
CA ALA A 367 -38.85 -21.08 -9.28
C ALA A 367 -38.72 -21.85 -10.61
N GLY A 368 -37.66 -22.66 -10.74
CA GLY A 368 -37.26 -23.31 -11.99
C GLY A 368 -36.25 -22.51 -12.82
N SER A 369 -35.89 -21.30 -12.40
CA SER A 369 -34.90 -20.42 -13.04
C SER A 369 -33.65 -20.23 -12.15
N ALA A 370 -32.66 -19.48 -12.63
CA ALA A 370 -31.47 -19.12 -11.86
C ALA A 370 -31.31 -17.60 -11.70
N ALA A 371 -30.68 -17.20 -10.59
CA ALA A 371 -30.15 -15.84 -10.36
C ALA A 371 -28.62 -15.88 -10.33
N THR A 372 -27.96 -14.77 -10.64
CA THR A 372 -26.50 -14.63 -10.57
C THR A 372 -26.05 -13.40 -9.80
N ALA A 373 -24.82 -13.42 -9.31
CA ALA A 373 -24.11 -12.28 -8.76
C ALA A 373 -22.61 -12.43 -8.99
N THR A 374 -21.90 -11.32 -9.19
CA THR A 374 -20.44 -11.29 -9.10
C THR A 374 -20.04 -11.26 -7.64
N VAL A 375 -19.25 -12.24 -7.22
CA VAL A 375 -18.60 -12.26 -5.91
C VAL A 375 -17.17 -11.78 -6.12
N SER A 376 -16.88 -10.57 -5.64
CA SER A 376 -15.55 -9.96 -5.71
C SER A 376 -14.81 -10.12 -4.40
N THR A 377 -13.48 -10.14 -4.49
CA THR A 377 -12.58 -10.13 -3.34
C THR A 377 -11.52 -9.05 -3.53
N ALA A 378 -10.94 -8.55 -2.43
CA ALA A 378 -9.81 -7.62 -2.47
C ALA A 378 -8.89 -7.85 -1.28
N VAL A 379 -7.57 -7.72 -1.48
CA VAL A 379 -6.58 -7.73 -0.40
C VAL A 379 -6.85 -6.55 0.54
N THR A 380 -6.73 -6.76 1.85
CA THR A 380 -6.86 -5.71 2.88
C THR A 380 -5.56 -5.51 3.67
N ALA A 381 -4.71 -6.53 3.76
CA ALA A 381 -3.36 -6.46 4.33
C ALA A 381 -2.50 -7.62 3.82
N GLY A 382 -1.17 -7.43 3.81
CA GLY A 382 -0.23 -8.47 3.38
C GLY A 382 -0.33 -8.76 1.89
N ALA A 383 -0.12 -10.02 1.49
CA ALA A 383 -0.29 -10.45 0.10
C ALA A 383 -1.60 -11.21 -0.09
N ALA A 384 -2.07 -11.22 -1.34
CA ALA A 384 -3.17 -12.05 -1.76
C ALA A 384 -2.92 -13.55 -1.53
N GLN A 385 -4.01 -14.26 -1.24
CA GLN A 385 -4.02 -15.70 -1.01
C GLN A 385 -5.13 -16.37 -1.84
N SER A 386 -5.01 -17.68 -2.09
CA SER A 386 -6.10 -18.45 -2.69
C SER A 386 -7.25 -18.59 -1.69
N VAL A 387 -8.44 -18.13 -2.06
CA VAL A 387 -9.66 -18.20 -1.26
C VAL A 387 -10.71 -19.08 -1.94
N SER A 388 -11.21 -20.06 -1.19
CA SER A 388 -12.29 -20.96 -1.61
C SER A 388 -13.65 -20.32 -1.36
N LEU A 389 -14.58 -20.46 -2.32
CA LEU A 389 -15.91 -19.84 -2.26
C LEU A 389 -16.99 -20.88 -1.97
N SER A 390 -17.89 -20.55 -1.05
CA SER A 390 -19.01 -21.42 -0.64
C SER A 390 -20.25 -20.59 -0.27
N ALA A 391 -21.41 -21.26 -0.20
CA ALA A 391 -22.68 -20.63 0.16
C ALA A 391 -23.44 -21.47 1.20
N ALA A 392 -24.05 -20.80 2.18
CA ALA A 392 -24.88 -21.38 3.23
C ALA A 392 -26.21 -20.62 3.38
N GLY A 393 -27.19 -21.25 4.03
CA GLY A 393 -28.56 -20.68 4.17
C GLY A 393 -29.46 -20.89 2.94
N LEU A 394 -29.07 -21.77 2.01
CA LEU A 394 -29.88 -22.13 0.85
C LEU A 394 -31.19 -22.82 1.29
N PRO A 395 -32.37 -22.39 0.80
CA PRO A 395 -33.63 -23.06 1.08
C PRO A 395 -33.80 -24.33 0.23
N ALA A 396 -34.82 -25.13 0.57
CA ALA A 396 -35.19 -26.31 -0.21
C ALA A 396 -35.44 -25.99 -1.69
N GLY A 397 -34.95 -26.86 -2.56
CA GLY A 397 -35.02 -26.69 -4.01
C GLY A 397 -33.99 -25.72 -4.60
N VAL A 398 -33.02 -25.20 -3.83
CA VAL A 398 -32.00 -24.27 -4.33
C VAL A 398 -30.58 -24.81 -4.19
N THR A 399 -29.78 -24.67 -5.25
CA THR A 399 -28.35 -24.98 -5.26
C THR A 399 -27.53 -23.73 -5.61
N ALA A 400 -26.30 -23.68 -5.10
CA ALA A 400 -25.32 -22.65 -5.42
C ALA A 400 -24.12 -23.25 -6.15
N SER A 401 -23.57 -22.53 -7.12
CA SER A 401 -22.28 -22.83 -7.73
C SER A 401 -21.47 -21.54 -7.93
N PHE A 402 -20.15 -21.68 -7.97
CA PHE A 402 -19.22 -20.57 -8.18
C PHE A 402 -18.33 -20.89 -9.38
N SER A 403 -18.14 -19.92 -10.27
CA SER A 403 -17.24 -20.04 -11.43
C SER A 403 -16.27 -18.85 -11.48
N PRO A 404 -14.96 -19.06 -11.19
CA PRO A 404 -14.36 -20.27 -10.62
C PRO A 404 -14.80 -20.54 -9.16
N ALA A 405 -14.55 -21.75 -8.66
CA ALA A 405 -14.89 -22.15 -7.28
C ALA A 405 -13.90 -21.61 -6.21
N SER A 406 -12.75 -21.12 -6.64
CA SER A 406 -11.77 -20.41 -5.82
C SER A 406 -11.13 -19.30 -6.65
N VAL A 407 -10.78 -18.19 -6.01
CA VAL A 407 -10.05 -17.07 -6.63
C VAL A 407 -8.81 -16.76 -5.81
N THR A 408 -7.80 -16.13 -6.40
CA THR A 408 -6.81 -15.40 -5.62
C THR A 408 -7.45 -14.09 -5.15
N ALA A 409 -7.19 -13.66 -3.91
CA ALA A 409 -7.77 -12.43 -3.35
C ALA A 409 -7.42 -11.20 -4.23
N GLY A 410 -8.43 -10.41 -4.60
CA GLY A 410 -8.34 -9.42 -5.69
C GLY A 410 -9.10 -9.87 -6.95
N GLY A 411 -9.27 -11.18 -7.14
CA GLY A 411 -10.10 -11.77 -8.18
C GLY A 411 -11.60 -11.78 -7.87
N SER A 412 -12.39 -12.25 -8.83
CA SER A 412 -13.83 -12.41 -8.70
C SER A 412 -14.36 -13.68 -9.38
N ALA A 413 -15.55 -14.12 -8.96
CA ALA A 413 -16.24 -15.29 -9.50
C ALA A 413 -17.73 -14.99 -9.71
N THR A 414 -18.38 -15.74 -10.61
CA THR A 414 -19.84 -15.71 -10.74
C THR A 414 -20.46 -16.72 -9.78
N LEU A 415 -21.20 -16.23 -8.78
CA LEU A 415 -22.17 -17.03 -8.04
C LEU A 415 -23.41 -17.25 -8.93
N THR A 416 -23.83 -18.50 -9.07
CA THR A 416 -25.11 -18.88 -9.68
C THR A 416 -25.97 -19.60 -8.64
N LEU A 417 -27.20 -19.12 -8.44
CA LEU A 417 -28.21 -19.69 -7.55
C LEU A 417 -29.33 -20.27 -8.42
N THR A 418 -29.34 -21.59 -8.58
CA THR A 418 -30.33 -22.31 -9.41
C THR A 418 -31.47 -22.81 -8.53
N THR A 419 -32.71 -22.58 -8.97
CA THR A 419 -33.92 -23.02 -8.26
C THR A 419 -34.65 -24.13 -9.04
N SER A 420 -35.18 -25.13 -8.34
CA SER A 420 -36.16 -26.07 -8.89
C SER A 420 -37.53 -25.40 -9.01
N ALA A 421 -38.44 -25.97 -9.81
CA ALA A 421 -39.84 -25.54 -9.84
C ALA A 421 -40.55 -25.69 -8.48
N SER A 422 -40.06 -26.61 -7.64
CA SER A 422 -40.50 -26.86 -6.26
C SER A 422 -39.85 -25.97 -5.21
N ALA A 423 -38.92 -25.07 -5.57
CA ALA A 423 -38.28 -24.18 -4.60
C ALA A 423 -39.32 -23.30 -3.90
N VAL A 424 -39.19 -23.12 -2.58
CA VAL A 424 -40.23 -22.48 -1.78
C VAL A 424 -40.21 -20.96 -1.94
N SER A 425 -41.32 -20.37 -2.38
CA SER A 425 -41.45 -18.91 -2.53
C SER A 425 -41.18 -18.18 -1.19
N GLY A 426 -40.37 -17.12 -1.22
CA GLY A 426 -39.92 -16.40 -0.01
C GLY A 426 -38.62 -15.63 -0.23
N THR A 427 -38.12 -14.96 0.82
CA THR A 427 -36.86 -14.20 0.80
C THR A 427 -35.87 -14.80 1.79
N TYR A 428 -34.65 -15.06 1.33
CA TYR A 428 -33.64 -15.87 2.02
C TYR A 428 -32.28 -15.17 2.04
N PRO A 429 -31.68 -14.92 3.22
CA PRO A 429 -30.32 -14.40 3.34
C PRO A 429 -29.32 -15.54 3.13
N ILE A 430 -28.72 -15.58 1.94
CA ILE A 430 -27.66 -16.54 1.60
C ILE A 430 -26.34 -15.97 2.08
N THR A 431 -25.64 -16.71 2.94
CA THR A 431 -24.28 -16.35 3.39
C THR A 431 -23.29 -16.87 2.37
N VAL A 432 -22.61 -15.97 1.66
CA VAL A 432 -21.45 -16.28 0.81
C VAL A 432 -20.20 -16.20 1.69
N THR A 433 -19.43 -17.27 1.73
CA THR A 433 -18.17 -17.35 2.51
C THR A 433 -17.00 -17.49 1.56
N ALA A 434 -15.99 -16.64 1.73
CA ALA A 434 -14.68 -16.77 1.12
C ALA A 434 -13.67 -17.16 2.21
N ALA A 435 -13.03 -18.32 2.08
CA ALA A 435 -12.12 -18.88 3.09
C ALA A 435 -10.73 -19.16 2.50
N GLY A 436 -9.71 -18.49 3.04
CA GLY A 436 -8.29 -18.67 2.69
C GLY A 436 -7.45 -19.18 3.87
N PRO A 437 -6.14 -19.39 3.67
CA PRO A 437 -5.22 -19.85 4.71
C PRO A 437 -5.18 -19.04 6.01
N SER A 438 -5.40 -17.72 5.96
CA SER A 438 -5.29 -16.82 7.12
C SER A 438 -6.63 -16.50 7.80
N ALA A 439 -7.71 -16.40 7.02
CA ALA A 439 -8.99 -15.87 7.46
C ALA A 439 -10.16 -16.44 6.62
N ALA A 440 -11.37 -16.33 7.16
CA ALA A 440 -12.60 -16.59 6.44
C ALA A 440 -13.58 -15.43 6.64
N HIS A 441 -14.00 -14.83 5.53
CA HIS A 441 -14.87 -13.65 5.50
C HIS A 441 -16.19 -13.95 4.82
N THR A 442 -17.22 -13.14 5.09
CA THR A 442 -18.57 -13.39 4.57
C THR A 442 -19.23 -12.15 3.98
N ALA A 443 -20.05 -12.36 2.96
CA ALA A 443 -20.98 -11.41 2.39
C ALA A 443 -22.39 -12.01 2.41
N THR A 444 -23.43 -11.18 2.54
CA THR A 444 -24.82 -11.65 2.45
C THR A 444 -25.40 -11.32 1.07
N TYR A 445 -25.98 -12.32 0.41
CA TYR A 445 -26.80 -12.15 -0.78
C TYR A 445 -28.26 -12.47 -0.47
N THR A 446 -29.17 -11.54 -0.76
CA THR A 446 -30.61 -11.73 -0.48
C THR A 446 -31.33 -12.29 -1.70
N LEU A 447 -31.62 -13.60 -1.69
CA LEU A 447 -32.37 -14.27 -2.76
C LEU A 447 -33.87 -14.19 -2.47
N THR A 448 -34.68 -13.68 -3.42
CA THR A 448 -36.14 -13.76 -3.38
C THR A 448 -36.66 -14.70 -4.45
N ILE A 449 -37.44 -15.70 -4.05
CA ILE A 449 -38.02 -16.74 -4.91
C ILE A 449 -39.51 -16.46 -5.07
N THR A 450 -40.00 -16.51 -6.30
CA THR A 450 -41.41 -16.27 -6.67
C THR A 450 -41.95 -17.39 -7.55
N GLY A 451 -43.28 -17.58 -7.57
CA GLY A 451 -43.94 -18.58 -8.41
C GLY A 451 -43.68 -20.05 -8.04
N GLY A 452 -42.89 -20.31 -7.00
CA GLY A 452 -42.57 -21.65 -6.52
C GLY A 452 -43.69 -22.27 -5.70
N ASN A 453 -43.94 -23.56 -5.94
CA ASN A 453 -45.10 -24.30 -5.43
C ASN A 453 -44.79 -25.27 -4.26
N GLY A 454 -43.54 -25.32 -3.80
CA GLY A 454 -43.18 -26.04 -2.58
C GLY A 454 -43.72 -25.36 -1.31
N SER A 455 -43.88 -26.14 -0.25
CA SER A 455 -44.13 -25.64 1.12
C SER A 455 -42.83 -25.69 1.92
N GLN A 456 -42.65 -24.99 3.04
CA GLN A 456 -41.47 -25.25 3.89
C GLN A 456 -41.63 -26.57 4.67
N CYS A 457 -40.55 -27.33 4.87
CA CYS A 457 -40.51 -28.50 5.77
C CYS A 457 -40.75 -28.16 7.26
N THR A 458 -41.98 -27.81 7.61
CA THR A 458 -42.43 -27.50 8.98
C THR A 458 -42.68 -28.73 9.88
N ALA A 459 -42.70 -29.93 9.30
CA ALA A 459 -42.82 -31.17 10.05
C ALA A 459 -41.46 -31.59 10.64
N ALA A 460 -41.47 -32.23 11.81
CA ALA A 460 -40.25 -32.67 12.48
C ALA A 460 -39.41 -33.62 11.58
N PRO A 461 -38.06 -33.53 11.59
CA PRO A 461 -37.22 -34.41 10.81
C PRO A 461 -37.43 -35.90 11.15
N TRP A 462 -37.38 -36.77 10.16
CA TRP A 462 -37.44 -38.21 10.38
C TRP A 462 -36.22 -38.72 11.15
N ALA A 463 -36.47 -39.25 12.34
CA ALA A 463 -35.50 -39.98 13.15
C ALA A 463 -35.74 -41.49 13.11
N LYS A 464 -34.72 -42.27 12.74
CA LYS A 464 -34.75 -43.73 12.59
C LYS A 464 -35.18 -44.50 13.86
N THR A 465 -34.88 -43.95 15.04
CA THR A 465 -35.19 -44.56 16.35
C THR A 465 -36.60 -44.24 16.87
N THR A 466 -37.35 -43.36 16.18
CA THR A 466 -38.69 -42.97 16.59
C THR A 466 -39.73 -43.89 15.93
N THR A 467 -40.73 -44.30 16.73
CA THR A 467 -41.91 -45.01 16.23
C THR A 467 -42.92 -44.00 15.71
N TYR A 468 -43.40 -44.22 14.49
CA TYR A 468 -44.46 -43.43 13.88
C TYR A 468 -45.74 -44.26 13.76
N THR A 469 -46.87 -43.58 13.80
CA THR A 469 -48.22 -44.14 13.73
C THR A 469 -48.98 -43.54 12.56
N GLY A 470 -49.93 -44.31 12.02
CA GLY A 470 -50.69 -43.95 10.82
C GLY A 470 -51.33 -42.57 10.95
N GLY A 471 -50.95 -41.65 10.05
CA GLY A 471 -51.39 -40.27 10.05
C GLY A 471 -50.32 -39.23 10.39
N GLN A 472 -49.25 -39.60 11.11
CA GLN A 472 -48.17 -38.67 11.49
C GLN A 472 -47.32 -38.25 10.29
N THR A 473 -46.85 -36.99 10.30
CA THR A 473 -46.04 -36.39 9.23
C THR A 473 -44.64 -36.02 9.74
N VAL A 474 -43.62 -36.28 8.92
CA VAL A 474 -42.22 -35.90 9.12
C VAL A 474 -41.67 -35.16 7.90
N SER A 475 -40.53 -34.49 8.04
CA SER A 475 -39.70 -34.04 6.92
C SER A 475 -38.52 -35.00 6.69
N HIS A 476 -38.23 -35.35 5.44
CA HIS A 476 -37.04 -36.12 5.07
C HIS A 476 -36.62 -35.82 3.62
N GLN A 477 -35.33 -35.57 3.39
CA GLN A 477 -34.73 -35.30 2.07
C GLN A 477 -35.48 -34.25 1.22
N GLY A 478 -36.00 -33.19 1.84
CA GLY A 478 -36.73 -32.12 1.12
C GLY A 478 -38.14 -32.52 0.67
N HIS A 479 -38.80 -33.42 1.42
CA HIS A 479 -40.17 -33.87 1.19
C HIS A 479 -40.92 -34.04 2.53
N HIS A 480 -42.24 -33.78 2.53
CA HIS A 480 -43.13 -34.13 3.62
C HIS A 480 -43.60 -35.57 3.46
N TRP A 481 -43.41 -36.40 4.48
CA TRP A 481 -43.78 -37.82 4.45
C TRP A 481 -44.79 -38.14 5.53
N LYS A 482 -45.87 -38.83 5.16
CA LYS A 482 -46.93 -39.28 6.07
C LYS A 482 -46.86 -40.78 6.30
N ALA A 483 -46.79 -41.22 7.54
CA ALA A 483 -46.86 -42.64 7.88
C ALA A 483 -48.27 -43.17 7.52
N LYS A 484 -48.34 -44.22 6.69
CA LYS A 484 -49.61 -44.85 6.29
C LYS A 484 -50.17 -45.73 7.41
N TRP A 485 -49.29 -46.38 8.17
CA TRP A 485 -49.59 -47.22 9.34
C TRP A 485 -48.41 -47.13 10.34
N TRP A 486 -48.33 -48.06 11.31
CA TRP A 486 -47.23 -48.12 12.27
C TRP A 486 -45.89 -48.44 11.59
N THR A 487 -44.82 -47.71 11.93
CA THR A 487 -43.46 -48.01 11.44
C THR A 487 -42.38 -47.56 12.44
N LEU A 488 -41.23 -48.24 12.40
CA LEU A 488 -40.01 -47.91 13.13
C LEU A 488 -38.80 -48.28 12.26
N GLY A 489 -37.85 -47.35 12.08
CA GLY A 489 -36.59 -47.62 11.40
C GLY A 489 -36.62 -47.66 9.87
N GLU A 490 -37.79 -47.75 9.25
CA GLU A 490 -37.97 -47.71 7.78
C GLU A 490 -37.89 -46.26 7.27
N GLU A 491 -36.98 -46.01 6.34
CA GLU A 491 -36.66 -44.66 5.86
C GLU A 491 -37.61 -44.19 4.75
N PRO A 492 -38.15 -42.96 4.80
CA PRO A 492 -39.00 -42.42 3.74
C PRO A 492 -38.31 -42.41 2.37
N GLY A 493 -39.08 -42.56 1.29
CA GLY A 493 -38.59 -42.67 -0.09
C GLY A 493 -38.03 -44.04 -0.50
N THR A 494 -37.47 -44.83 0.43
CA THR A 494 -36.72 -46.06 0.10
C THR A 494 -37.56 -47.23 -0.45
N THR A 495 -38.87 -47.25 -0.21
CA THR A 495 -39.76 -48.39 -0.45
C THR A 495 -40.87 -48.14 -1.50
N GLY A 496 -40.81 -46.99 -2.19
CA GLY A 496 -41.75 -46.64 -3.27
C GLY A 496 -43.21 -46.53 -2.84
N GLN A 497 -44.14 -46.55 -3.80
CA GLN A 497 -45.58 -46.31 -3.54
C GLN A 497 -46.22 -47.32 -2.56
N TRP A 498 -45.67 -48.54 -2.48
CA TRP A 498 -46.13 -49.61 -1.58
C TRP A 498 -45.51 -49.56 -0.18
N GLY A 499 -44.49 -48.71 0.02
CA GLY A 499 -43.81 -48.54 1.30
C GLY A 499 -44.69 -47.94 2.39
N VAL A 500 -44.21 -47.95 3.63
CA VAL A 500 -44.95 -47.46 4.82
C VAL A 500 -45.17 -45.94 4.82
N TRP A 501 -44.43 -45.20 4.01
CA TRP A 501 -44.53 -43.75 3.86
C TRP A 501 -45.32 -43.36 2.61
N GLN A 502 -46.18 -42.36 2.74
CA GLN A 502 -46.79 -41.62 1.65
C GLN A 502 -46.01 -40.31 1.46
N ASP A 503 -45.52 -40.07 0.26
CA ASP A 503 -45.03 -38.75 -0.14
C ASP A 503 -46.21 -37.77 -0.20
N LEU A 504 -46.09 -36.62 0.45
CA LEU A 504 -47.05 -35.51 0.37
C LEU A 504 -46.58 -34.41 -0.60
N GLY A 505 -45.38 -34.51 -1.15
CA GLY A 505 -44.73 -33.51 -1.99
C GLY A 505 -43.47 -32.91 -1.36
N ALA A 506 -42.73 -32.18 -2.18
CA ALA A 506 -41.47 -31.53 -1.79
C ALA A 506 -41.68 -30.41 -0.76
N CYS A 507 -40.71 -30.25 0.15
CA CYS A 507 -40.67 -29.19 1.15
C CYS A 507 -39.25 -28.69 1.51
#